data_AF-A0A529U080-F1
#
_entry.id   AF-A0A529U080-F1
#
_cell.length_a   1.000
_cell.length_b   1.000
_cell.length_c   1.000
_cell.angle_alpha   90.00
_cell.angle_beta   90.00
_cell.angle_gamma   90.00
#
_symmetry.space_group_name_H-M   'P 1'
#
loop_
_entity.id
_entity.type
_entity.pdbx_description
1 polymer ?
#
loop_
_entity_poly.entity_id
_entity_poly.type
_entity_poly.pdbx_seq_one_letter_code
_entity_poly.pdbx_strand_id
1 'polypeptide(L)'
;AALITGIRSDLPGQITAQVTENIYDSPTGRILLVPQGTRVIGQYDNNVQFGQSRVLLVWNRLIFPNGRSIVLERQPGADAEGYAGLQDGVDYHWWDLAKAAGLSTLLSVGAELATNDDDRLIQAIRNGGQDTINDAGQQIIRRQLNIAPTLTIRPGFPVRVIVTRDLVLEPYGG
;
A
#
# COMPACT_ATOMS: atom_id res chain seq x y z
N ALA A 1 -10.89 0.76 15.47
CA ALA A 1 -10.57 2.16 15.15
C ALA A 1 -10.73 2.37 13.65
N ALA A 2 -10.82 3.60 13.16
CA ALA A 2 -10.88 3.90 11.73
C ALA A 2 -9.86 4.98 11.37
N LEU A 3 -9.21 4.84 10.22
CA LEU A 3 -8.25 5.84 9.74
C LEU A 3 -8.95 7.18 9.50
N ILE A 4 -8.32 8.27 9.95
CA ILE A 4 -8.70 9.63 9.57
C ILE A 4 -7.94 10.03 8.30
N THR A 5 -6.66 9.64 8.23
CA THR A 5 -5.76 9.91 7.11
C THR A 5 -5.73 8.74 6.13
N GLY A 6 -5.56 9.02 4.84
CA GLY A 6 -5.22 7.97 3.86
C GLY A 6 -3.77 7.52 3.99
N ILE A 7 -3.46 6.40 3.35
CA ILE A 7 -2.10 5.85 3.21
C ILE A 7 -1.82 5.69 1.73
N ARG A 8 -0.63 6.10 1.29
CA ARG A 8 -0.13 5.84 -0.07
C ARG A 8 1.34 5.47 0.00
N SER A 9 1.68 4.25 -0.41
CA SER A 9 3.01 3.69 -0.18
C SER A 9 4.12 4.24 -1.08
N ASP A 10 3.93 5.38 -1.73
CA ASP A 10 5.02 6.01 -2.50
C ASP A 10 6.06 6.65 -1.56
N LEU A 11 5.61 7.14 -0.40
CA LEU A 11 6.45 7.78 0.62
C LEU A 11 6.04 7.31 2.01
N PRO A 12 7.00 7.18 2.95
CA PRO A 12 6.65 6.88 4.34
C PRO A 12 5.96 8.08 4.97
N GLY A 13 5.15 7.86 5.99
CA GLY A 13 4.41 8.95 6.60
C GLY A 13 3.77 8.63 7.94
N GLN A 14 3.34 9.69 8.61
CA GLN A 14 2.55 9.60 9.82
C GLN A 14 1.07 9.44 9.47
N ILE A 15 0.37 8.62 10.25
CA ILE A 15 -1.06 8.35 10.11
C ILE A 15 -1.79 8.62 11.41
N THR A 16 -3.07 8.94 11.28
CA THR A 16 -3.97 9.11 12.42
C THR A 16 -5.21 8.24 12.22
N ALA A 17 -5.59 7.50 13.25
CA ALA A 17 -6.87 6.83 13.35
C ALA A 17 -7.66 7.34 14.55
N GLN A 18 -8.96 7.11 14.55
CA GLN A 18 -9.85 7.39 15.68
C GLN A 18 -10.41 6.09 16.24
N VAL A 19 -10.38 5.96 17.55
CA VAL A 19 -11.07 4.88 18.27
C VAL A 19 -12.57 5.05 18.07
N THR A 20 -13.20 4.01 17.54
CA THR A 20 -14.61 4.03 17.12
C THR A 20 -15.56 3.57 18.23
N GLU A 21 -15.05 2.89 19.25
CA GLU A 21 -15.84 2.31 20.35
C GLU A 21 -15.06 2.39 21.67
N ASN A 22 -15.77 2.47 22.79
CA ASN A 22 -15.17 2.48 24.12
C ASN A 22 -14.43 1.16 24.40
N ILE A 23 -13.22 1.26 24.94
CA ILE A 23 -12.40 0.12 25.36
C ILE A 23 -12.37 0.11 26.89
N TYR A 24 -12.77 -1.03 27.46
CA TYR A 24 -12.85 -1.26 28.89
C TYR A 24 -11.67 -2.13 29.36
N ASP A 25 -11.48 -2.17 30.68
CA ASP A 25 -10.46 -3.00 31.31
C ASP A 25 -10.65 -4.50 31.03
N SER A 26 -9.55 -5.22 30.87
CA SER A 26 -9.57 -6.66 30.61
C SER A 26 -10.11 -7.50 31.78
N PRO A 27 -9.83 -7.18 33.07
CA PRO A 27 -10.29 -8.02 34.19
C PRO A 27 -11.81 -7.99 34.43
N THR A 28 -12.42 -6.81 34.41
CA THR A 28 -13.85 -6.64 34.75
C THR A 28 -14.73 -6.29 33.57
N GLY A 29 -14.16 -5.69 32.51
CA GLY A 29 -14.90 -5.19 31.35
C GLY A 29 -15.84 -4.02 31.66
N ARG A 30 -15.66 -3.34 32.80
CA ARG A 30 -16.59 -2.31 33.30
C ARG A 30 -15.96 -0.93 33.44
N ILE A 31 -14.65 -0.88 33.64
CA ILE A 31 -13.90 0.35 33.83
C ILE A 31 -13.50 0.87 32.46
N LEU A 32 -13.98 2.05 32.10
CA LEU A 32 -13.61 2.71 30.86
C LEU A 32 -12.13 3.10 30.90
N LEU A 33 -11.32 2.58 29.97
CA LEU A 33 -9.89 2.92 29.89
C LEU A 33 -9.60 3.81 28.67
N VAL A 34 -10.17 3.48 27.51
CA VAL A 34 -10.00 4.26 26.29
C VAL A 34 -11.37 4.66 25.73
N PRO A 35 -11.79 5.93 25.88
CA PRO A 35 -13.05 6.39 25.32
C PRO A 35 -13.01 6.41 23.80
N GLN A 36 -14.18 6.20 23.20
CA GLN A 36 -14.47 6.53 21.82
C GLN A 36 -14.03 7.97 21.52
N GLY A 37 -13.47 8.19 20.34
CA GLY A 37 -12.96 9.48 19.92
C GLY A 37 -11.48 9.71 20.25
N THR A 38 -10.85 8.84 21.03
CA THR A 38 -9.38 8.82 21.23
C THR A 38 -8.67 8.75 19.88
N ARG A 39 -7.66 9.59 19.67
CA ARG A 39 -6.82 9.57 18.47
C ARG A 39 -5.64 8.63 18.67
N VAL A 40 -5.40 7.77 17.68
CA VAL A 40 -4.24 6.88 17.63
C VAL A 40 -3.29 7.43 16.56
N ILE A 41 -2.07 7.76 16.96
CA ILE A 41 -1.02 8.23 16.06
C ILE A 41 -0.10 7.06 15.76
N GLY A 42 0.19 6.87 14.49
CA GLY A 42 1.07 5.82 14.00
C GLY A 42 1.88 6.28 12.80
N GLN A 43 2.59 5.35 12.21
CA GLN A 43 3.38 5.57 11.01
C GLN A 43 3.40 4.30 10.17
N TYR A 44 3.58 4.48 8.87
CA TYR A 44 3.79 3.42 7.91
C TYR A 44 5.09 3.66 7.15
N ASP A 45 5.66 2.57 6.63
CA ASP A 45 6.83 2.59 5.78
C ASP A 45 6.42 2.41 4.31
N ASN A 46 7.28 2.81 3.38
CA ASN A 46 7.08 2.65 1.94
C ASN A 46 7.86 1.50 1.34
N ASN A 47 8.52 0.67 2.16
CA ASN A 47 9.25 -0.51 1.70
C ASN A 47 8.30 -1.63 1.23
N VAL A 48 7.69 -1.43 0.07
CA VAL A 48 6.79 -2.37 -0.60
C VAL A 48 7.59 -3.15 -1.62
N GLN A 49 7.53 -4.48 -1.53
CA GLN A 49 8.20 -5.37 -2.48
C GLN A 49 7.24 -5.83 -3.58
N PHE A 50 7.79 -6.33 -4.69
CA PHE A 50 6.99 -6.96 -5.72
C PHE A 50 6.14 -8.11 -5.12
N GLY A 51 4.87 -8.17 -5.51
CA GLY A 51 3.91 -9.16 -4.99
C GLY A 51 3.33 -8.84 -3.62
N GLN A 52 3.81 -7.81 -2.92
CA GLN A 52 3.22 -7.34 -1.68
C GLN A 52 1.94 -6.54 -1.96
N SER A 53 0.85 -6.88 -1.29
CA SER A 53 -0.45 -6.22 -1.40
C SER A 53 -0.88 -5.50 -0.11
N ARG A 54 -0.04 -5.53 0.93
CA ARG A 54 -0.37 -5.04 2.27
C ARG A 54 0.62 -4.01 2.77
N VAL A 55 0.13 -2.93 3.36
CA VAL A 55 0.97 -1.91 4.01
C VAL A 55 1.15 -2.26 5.47
N LEU A 56 2.41 -2.38 5.92
CA LEU A 56 2.74 -2.51 7.34
C LEU A 56 2.74 -1.14 8.01
N LEU A 57 2.17 -1.09 9.21
CA LEU A 57 2.12 0.12 10.01
C LEU A 57 2.22 -0.22 11.50
N VAL A 58 2.64 0.78 12.26
CA VAL A 58 2.74 0.70 13.71
C VAL A 58 2.08 1.89 14.37
N TRP A 59 1.61 1.71 15.59
CA TRP A 59 0.96 2.71 16.41
C TRP A 59 1.87 3.13 17.57
N ASN A 60 2.09 4.43 17.71
CA ASN A 60 3.08 4.98 18.61
C ASN A 60 2.46 5.66 19.83
N ARG A 61 1.25 6.23 19.70
CA ARG A 61 0.67 7.06 20.75
C ARG A 61 -0.85 7.07 20.71
N LEU A 62 -1.48 7.01 21.88
CA LEU A 62 -2.88 7.36 22.09
C LEU A 62 -2.98 8.78 22.62
N ILE A 63 -3.95 9.55 22.13
CA ILE A 63 -4.29 10.89 22.61
C ILE A 63 -5.78 10.89 22.94
N PHE A 64 -6.07 10.96 24.24
CA PHE A 64 -7.43 10.94 24.76
C PHE A 64 -8.16 12.25 24.50
N PRO A 65 -9.51 12.25 24.51
CA PRO A 65 -10.31 13.47 24.36
C PRO A 65 -10.02 14.53 25.43
N ASN A 66 -9.60 14.13 26.64
CA ASN A 66 -9.21 15.03 27.73
C ASN A 66 -7.77 15.58 27.61
N GLY A 67 -7.05 15.28 26.53
CA GLY A 67 -5.69 15.76 26.28
C GLY A 67 -4.57 14.91 26.88
N ARG A 68 -4.89 13.93 27.74
CA ARG A 68 -3.89 12.96 28.22
C ARG A 68 -3.38 12.11 27.05
N SER A 69 -2.15 11.60 27.16
CA SER A 69 -1.58 10.73 26.12
C SER A 69 -0.82 9.55 26.72
N ILE A 70 -0.79 8.44 25.99
CA ILE A 70 -0.05 7.22 26.33
C ILE A 70 0.84 6.83 25.16
N VAL A 71 2.07 6.44 25.46
CA VAL A 71 3.00 5.90 24.46
C VAL A 71 2.75 4.40 24.29
N LEU A 72 2.52 3.99 23.03
CA LEU A 72 2.26 2.60 22.65
C LEU A 72 3.54 1.83 22.30
N GLU A 73 4.71 2.47 22.19
CA GLU A 73 5.98 1.82 21.79
C GLU A 73 5.84 0.94 20.53
N ARG A 74 5.29 1.50 19.45
CA ARG A 74 5.21 0.86 18.13
C ARG A 74 4.41 -0.45 18.11
N GLN A 75 3.18 -0.44 18.65
CA GLN A 75 2.28 -1.59 18.54
C GLN A 75 1.92 -1.89 17.08
N PRO A 76 1.93 -3.16 16.64
CA PRO A 76 1.60 -3.51 15.27
C PRO A 76 0.15 -3.16 14.90
N GLY A 77 -0.04 -2.70 13.67
CA GLY A 77 -1.35 -2.51 13.06
C GLY A 77 -1.83 -3.77 12.35
N ALA A 78 -3.13 -4.03 12.47
CA ALA A 78 -3.82 -5.12 11.78
C ALA A 78 -5.12 -4.64 11.14
N ASP A 79 -5.63 -5.41 10.18
CA ASP A 79 -6.96 -5.19 9.62
C ASP A 79 -8.08 -5.64 10.55
N ALA A 80 -9.32 -5.53 10.09
CA ALA A 80 -10.51 -5.93 10.85
C ALA A 80 -10.61 -7.45 11.08
N GLU A 81 -9.89 -8.27 10.33
CA GLU A 81 -9.85 -9.73 10.51
C GLU A 81 -8.69 -10.16 11.43
N GLY A 82 -7.73 -9.27 11.68
CA GLY A 82 -6.57 -9.50 12.54
C GLY A 82 -5.29 -9.84 11.77
N TYR A 83 -5.30 -9.79 10.43
CA TYR A 83 -4.08 -9.94 9.64
C TYR A 83 -3.18 -8.72 9.78
N ALA A 84 -1.87 -8.95 9.79
CA ALA A 84 -0.89 -7.89 9.88
C ALA A 84 -0.96 -6.92 8.68
N GLY A 85 -0.83 -5.62 8.96
CA GLY A 85 -0.93 -4.58 7.96
C GLY A 85 -2.34 -4.44 7.38
N LEU A 86 -2.48 -3.55 6.39
CA LEU A 86 -3.76 -3.23 5.74
C LEU A 86 -3.71 -3.50 4.25
N GLN A 87 -4.85 -3.88 3.69
CA GLN A 87 -5.02 -4.13 2.26
C GLN A 87 -6.27 -3.42 1.76
N ASP A 88 -6.13 -2.64 0.69
CA ASP A 88 -7.23 -1.96 0.00
C ASP A 88 -6.86 -1.85 -1.50
N GLY A 89 -6.49 -0.66 -1.99
CA GLY A 89 -6.10 -0.47 -3.38
C GLY A 89 -4.65 -0.90 -3.67
N VAL A 90 -4.43 -1.61 -4.78
CA VAL A 90 -3.11 -2.01 -5.27
C VAL A 90 -2.98 -1.59 -6.73
N ASP A 91 -1.99 -0.74 -7.02
CA ASP A 91 -1.63 -0.35 -8.38
C ASP A 91 -0.29 -0.97 -8.77
N TYR A 92 -0.33 -1.88 -9.76
CA TYR A 92 0.86 -2.54 -10.31
C TYR A 92 1.46 -1.80 -11.51
N HIS A 93 0.87 -0.68 -11.93
CA HIS A 93 1.30 0.14 -13.06
C HIS A 93 1.30 -0.60 -14.42
N TRP A 94 0.59 -1.75 -14.52
CA TRP A 94 0.50 -2.55 -15.76
C TRP A 94 -0.16 -1.80 -16.91
N TRP A 95 -1.05 -0.86 -16.61
CA TRP A 95 -1.75 -0.09 -17.62
C TRP A 95 -0.80 0.83 -18.40
N ASP A 96 0.17 1.42 -17.72
CA ASP A 96 1.16 2.28 -18.38
C ASP A 96 2.12 1.45 -19.24
N LEU A 97 2.43 0.22 -18.81
CA LEU A 97 3.13 -0.75 -19.65
C LEU A 97 2.31 -1.11 -20.91
N ALA A 98 1.02 -1.40 -20.75
CA ALA A 98 0.15 -1.76 -21.87
C ALA A 98 0.03 -0.61 -22.89
N LYS A 99 -0.07 0.64 -22.43
CA LYS A 99 -0.03 1.83 -23.30
C LYS A 99 1.28 1.94 -24.06
N ALA A 100 2.41 1.80 -23.36
CA ALA A 100 3.72 1.87 -23.99
C ALA A 100 3.91 0.78 -25.06
N ALA A 101 3.48 -0.45 -24.75
CA ALA A 101 3.48 -1.56 -25.70
C ALA A 101 2.57 -1.28 -26.90
N GLY A 102 1.34 -0.81 -26.68
CA GLY A 102 0.38 -0.47 -27.74
C GLY A 102 0.90 0.62 -28.68
N LEU A 103 1.50 1.68 -28.15
CA LEU A 103 2.14 2.74 -28.94
C LEU A 103 3.30 2.20 -29.78
N SER A 104 4.13 1.32 -29.19
CA SER A 104 5.22 0.67 -29.92
C SER A 104 4.71 -0.17 -31.10
N THR A 105 3.63 -0.92 -30.91
CA THR A 105 3.01 -1.73 -31.98
C THR A 105 2.45 -0.87 -33.11
N LEU A 106 1.82 0.25 -32.78
CA LEU A 106 1.30 1.17 -33.82
C LEU A 106 2.43 1.81 -34.63
N LEU A 107 3.54 2.18 -33.97
CA LEU A 107 4.72 2.72 -34.65
C LEU A 107 5.39 1.67 -35.54
N SER A 108 5.50 0.41 -35.09
CA SER A 108 6.09 -0.66 -35.90
C SER A 108 5.24 -0.97 -37.14
N VAL A 109 3.92 -1.08 -37.00
CA VAL A 109 3.01 -1.30 -38.14
C VAL A 109 3.03 -0.11 -39.11
N GLY A 110 3.05 1.13 -38.59
CA GLY A 110 3.17 2.33 -39.43
C GLY A 110 4.48 2.40 -40.20
N ALA A 111 5.59 2.01 -39.56
CA ALA A 111 6.89 1.92 -40.22
C ALA A 111 6.91 0.81 -41.29
N GLU A 112 6.37 -0.37 -41.00
CA GLU A 112 6.25 -1.47 -41.96
C GLU A 112 5.47 -1.08 -43.22
N LEU A 113 4.34 -0.38 -43.06
CA LEU A 113 3.52 0.10 -44.18
C LEU A 113 4.22 1.17 -45.02
N ALA A 114 5.07 1.99 -44.42
CA ALA A 114 5.89 2.99 -45.14
C ALA A 114 7.09 2.37 -45.87
N THR A 115 7.56 1.19 -45.43
CA THR A 115 8.70 0.47 -46.02
C THR A 115 8.32 -0.54 -47.11
N ASN A 116 7.03 -0.72 -47.41
CA ASN A 116 6.52 -1.70 -48.37
C ASN A 116 6.85 -1.44 -49.87
N ASP A 117 7.72 -0.46 -50.18
CA ASP A 117 8.22 -0.21 -51.54
C ASP A 117 9.61 -0.84 -51.81
N ASP A 118 10.22 -1.56 -50.85
CA ASP A 118 11.54 -2.20 -51.02
C ASP A 118 11.59 -3.68 -50.52
N ASP A 119 11.47 -4.62 -51.46
CA ASP A 119 11.38 -6.09 -51.26
C ASP A 119 12.56 -6.75 -50.52
N ARG A 120 13.70 -6.06 -50.34
CA ARG A 120 14.89 -6.63 -49.68
C ARG A 120 14.96 -6.37 -48.18
N LEU A 121 14.23 -5.38 -47.66
CA LEU A 121 14.24 -5.01 -46.25
C LEU A 121 13.34 -5.93 -45.41
N ILE A 122 12.23 -6.40 -45.99
CA ILE A 122 11.21 -7.23 -45.33
C ILE A 122 11.77 -8.59 -44.88
N GLN A 123 12.69 -9.20 -45.64
CA GLN A 123 13.26 -10.51 -45.30
C GLN A 123 14.33 -10.44 -44.19
N ALA A 124 15.01 -9.29 -44.03
CA ALA A 124 15.96 -9.05 -42.94
C ALA A 124 15.23 -8.73 -41.62
N ILE A 125 14.12 -7.99 -41.67
CA ILE A 125 13.25 -7.70 -40.51
C ILE A 125 12.62 -8.99 -39.98
N ARG A 126 12.22 -9.92 -40.86
CA ARG A 126 11.55 -11.17 -40.46
C ARG A 126 12.47 -12.16 -39.71
N ASN A 127 13.77 -12.16 -39.98
CA ASN A 127 14.75 -13.02 -39.31
C ASN A 127 15.46 -12.35 -38.11
N GLY A 128 15.50 -11.02 -38.04
CA GLY A 128 16.07 -10.29 -36.89
C GLY A 128 15.06 -9.87 -35.83
N GLY A 129 13.80 -9.65 -36.22
CA GLY A 129 12.74 -9.12 -35.34
C GLY A 129 12.15 -10.14 -34.36
N GLN A 130 12.10 -11.42 -34.71
CA GLN A 130 11.55 -12.45 -33.81
C GLN A 130 12.42 -12.70 -32.57
N ASP A 131 13.75 -12.66 -32.71
CA ASP A 131 14.67 -12.85 -31.59
C ASP A 131 14.82 -11.57 -30.74
N THR A 132 14.88 -10.39 -31.36
CA THR A 132 15.04 -9.11 -30.63
C THR A 132 13.79 -8.64 -29.89
N ILE A 133 12.59 -8.92 -30.40
CA ILE A 133 11.32 -8.57 -29.71
C ILE A 133 11.16 -9.40 -28.43
N ASN A 134 11.54 -10.68 -28.46
CA ASN A 134 11.50 -11.55 -27.29
C ASN A 134 12.46 -11.07 -26.19
N ASP A 135 13.68 -10.65 -26.55
CA ASP A 135 14.66 -10.15 -25.58
C ASP A 135 14.28 -8.78 -24.99
N ALA A 136 13.79 -7.85 -25.81
CA ALA A 136 13.33 -6.54 -25.36
C ALA A 136 12.12 -6.67 -24.41
N GLY A 137 11.15 -7.52 -24.76
CA GLY A 137 9.98 -7.79 -23.92
C GLY A 137 10.38 -8.36 -22.56
N GLN A 138 11.30 -9.33 -22.52
CA GLN A 138 11.79 -9.89 -21.25
C GLN A 138 12.58 -8.88 -20.42
N GLN A 139 13.32 -7.96 -21.02
CA GLN A 139 14.02 -6.90 -20.29
C GLN A 139 13.03 -5.90 -19.68
N ILE A 140 11.98 -5.53 -20.41
CA ILE A 140 10.93 -4.63 -19.91
C ILE A 140 10.18 -5.27 -18.74
N ILE A 141 9.78 -6.55 -18.86
CA ILE A 141 9.16 -7.29 -17.76
C ILE A 141 10.08 -7.30 -16.54
N ARG A 142 11.37 -7.61 -16.72
CA ARG A 142 12.36 -7.58 -15.63
C ARG A 142 12.49 -6.21 -14.97
N ARG A 143 12.45 -5.11 -15.74
CA ARG A 143 12.43 -3.74 -15.20
C ARG A 143 11.13 -3.44 -14.45
N GLN A 144 9.99 -3.88 -14.97
CA GLN A 144 8.69 -3.69 -14.33
C GLN A 144 8.59 -4.46 -13.01
N LEU A 145 9.15 -5.68 -12.93
CA LEU A 145 9.25 -6.44 -11.69
C LEU A 145 10.08 -5.71 -10.60
N ASN A 146 10.93 -4.75 -10.99
CA ASN A 146 11.69 -3.92 -10.05
C ASN A 146 10.92 -2.66 -9.61
N ILE A 147 9.74 -2.38 -10.18
CA ILE A 147 8.89 -1.27 -9.75
C ILE A 147 7.92 -1.80 -8.70
N ALA A 148 8.06 -1.30 -7.47
CA ALA A 148 7.14 -1.64 -6.38
C ALA A 148 5.71 -1.17 -6.72
N PRO A 149 4.67 -1.98 -6.40
CA PRO A 149 3.30 -1.52 -6.55
C PRO A 149 2.99 -0.37 -5.58
N THR A 150 2.11 0.53 -5.99
CA THR A 150 1.58 1.58 -5.10
C THR A 150 0.37 1.03 -4.34
N LEU A 151 0.51 0.90 -3.03
CA LEU A 151 -0.55 0.48 -2.13
C LEU A 151 -1.25 1.71 -1.56
N THR A 152 -2.59 1.72 -1.65
CA THR A 152 -3.42 2.84 -1.19
C THR A 152 -4.45 2.34 -0.20
N ILE A 153 -4.50 2.93 1.00
CA ILE A 153 -5.56 2.72 1.98
C ILE A 153 -6.38 3.99 2.11
N ARG A 154 -7.69 3.91 1.88
CA ARG A 154 -8.57 5.08 1.93
C ARG A 154 -8.75 5.63 3.37
N PRO A 155 -9.01 6.93 3.53
CA PRO A 155 -9.55 7.47 4.78
C PRO A 155 -10.84 6.73 5.18
N GLY A 156 -11.08 6.56 6.47
CA GLY A 156 -12.21 5.82 7.02
C GLY A 156 -12.00 4.30 7.11
N PHE A 157 -10.90 3.76 6.57
CA PHE A 157 -10.65 2.32 6.58
C PHE A 157 -10.53 1.78 8.01
N PRO A 158 -11.21 0.66 8.36
CA PRO A 158 -11.18 0.08 9.69
C PRO A 158 -9.82 -0.55 9.99
N VAL A 159 -9.31 -0.29 11.19
CA VAL A 159 -8.00 -0.77 11.65
C VAL A 159 -8.07 -1.26 13.09
N ARG A 160 -7.20 -2.22 13.40
CA ARG A 160 -6.94 -2.74 14.74
C ARG A 160 -5.54 -2.38 15.19
N VAL A 161 -5.42 -2.11 16.49
CA VAL A 161 -4.14 -1.97 17.19
C VAL A 161 -3.96 -3.25 17.97
N ILE A 162 -2.93 -4.04 17.65
CA ILE A 162 -2.65 -5.26 18.39
C ILE A 162 -1.69 -4.91 19.53
N VAL A 163 -2.18 -5.03 20.75
CA VAL A 163 -1.40 -4.75 21.96
C VAL A 163 -0.58 -5.99 22.31
N THR A 164 0.74 -5.89 22.19
CA THR A 164 1.72 -6.98 22.37
C THR A 164 2.34 -7.02 23.76
N ARG A 165 2.06 -6.00 24.59
CA ARG A 165 2.47 -5.94 25.99
C ARG A 165 1.38 -5.27 26.82
N ASP A 166 1.31 -5.59 28.09
CA ASP A 166 0.30 -5.02 28.98
C ASP A 166 0.39 -3.49 29.03
N LEU A 167 -0.76 -2.84 28.90
CA LEU A 167 -0.91 -1.40 29.06
C LEU A 167 -1.63 -1.14 30.39
N VAL A 168 -0.89 -0.66 31.38
CA VAL A 168 -1.46 -0.28 32.68
C VAL A 168 -2.01 1.13 32.58
N LEU A 169 -3.34 1.23 32.58
CA LEU A 169 -4.06 2.49 32.40
C LEU A 169 -4.88 2.81 33.64
N GLU A 170 -4.92 4.09 34.00
CA GLU A 170 -5.87 4.59 34.99
C GLU A 170 -7.28 4.69 34.37
N PRO A 171 -8.35 4.57 35.18
CA PRO A 171 -9.71 4.81 34.72
C PRO A 171 -9.85 6.15 34.02
N TYR A 172 -10.51 6.17 32.87
CA TYR A 172 -10.80 7.42 32.15
C TYR A 172 -11.83 8.25 32.94
N GLY A 173 -11.43 9.45 33.35
CA GLY A 173 -12.25 10.33 34.19
C GLY A 173 -11.92 10.27 35.69
N GLY A 174 -10.91 9.48 36.07
CA GLY A 174 -10.23 9.53 37.38
C GLY A 174 -8.91 10.29 37.30
#